data_AF-A0A2M8PA13-F1
#
_entry.id   AF-A0A2M8PA13-F1
#
_cell.length_a   1.000
_cell.length_b   1.000
_cell.length_c   1.000
_cell.angle_alpha   90.00
_cell.angle_beta   90.00
_cell.angle_gamma   90.00
#
_symmetry.space_group_name_H-M   'P 1'
#
loop_
_entity.id
_entity.type
_entity.pdbx_description
1 polymer ?
#
loop_
_entity_poly.entity_id
_entity_poly.type
_entity_poly.pdbx_seq_one_letter_code
_entity_poly.pdbx_strand_id
1 'polypeptide(L)'
;MVYSAFLGAEPLANLSLTAAILCFWLALKRADRLRASALWLSLAGLALSLSMLTRPAAYLLWLPLSALFGVYTWRAKRAWLGLALFVLISGGTFWAWNAHNEQVFGHRTFSTVGPYTMLYHRAASIEHLATGVAPDEVFIRLNERVEARLGRTLPEGIDIENVRHTYLAASPEVEAALTAVSLEVFLRYPHVYLATLPLGLARMFGYTYPLKGLWRAPDVLWNIGLVVLTALGLWQLWRQRQRLFVSLTLLIGMYFTVGVLLVKTSGSDTRERSMLTMLMACCAAYALSTWWTRRQRSQSG
;
A
#
# COMPACT_ATOMS: atom_id res chain seq x y z
N MET A 1 -6.88 -22.20 -13.66
CA MET A 1 -5.95 -22.33 -12.51
C MET A 1 -6.62 -21.82 -11.25
N VAL A 2 -6.82 -22.67 -10.24
CA VAL A 2 -7.25 -22.26 -8.90
C VAL A 2 -5.99 -21.79 -8.17
N TYR A 3 -5.79 -20.47 -8.08
CA TYR A 3 -4.66 -19.86 -7.37
C TYR A 3 -4.81 -20.06 -5.86
N SER A 4 -4.23 -21.15 -5.32
CA SER A 4 -4.06 -21.32 -3.86
C SER A 4 -3.05 -20.34 -3.24
N ALA A 5 -2.27 -19.64 -4.07
CA ALA A 5 -1.31 -18.62 -3.63
C ALA A 5 -1.96 -17.37 -3.00
N PHE A 6 -3.26 -17.12 -3.22
CA PHE A 6 -3.94 -15.93 -2.71
C PHE A 6 -4.33 -15.99 -1.23
N LEU A 7 -4.55 -17.18 -0.66
CA LEU A 7 -5.08 -17.30 0.69
C LEU A 7 -4.01 -17.23 1.80
N GLY A 8 -2.73 -17.43 1.50
CA GLY A 8 -1.66 -17.41 2.52
C GLY A 8 -0.99 -16.05 2.70
N ALA A 9 -0.60 -15.41 1.60
CA ALA A 9 0.26 -14.23 1.65
C ALA A 9 -0.50 -12.98 2.15
N GLU A 10 -1.74 -12.76 1.72
CA GLU A 10 -2.48 -11.57 2.14
C GLU A 10 -2.82 -11.57 3.65
N PRO A 11 -3.39 -12.65 4.23
CA PRO A 11 -3.68 -12.67 5.67
C PRO A 11 -2.42 -12.59 6.52
N LEU A 12 -1.34 -13.29 6.13
CA LEU A 12 -0.07 -13.23 6.85
C LEU A 12 0.50 -11.81 6.81
N ALA A 13 0.55 -11.17 5.64
CA ALA A 13 1.07 -9.81 5.52
C ALA A 13 0.26 -8.80 6.35
N ASN A 14 -1.08 -8.93 6.34
CA ASN A 14 -1.98 -8.07 7.12
C ASN A 14 -1.84 -8.29 8.64
N LEU A 15 -1.72 -9.55 9.06
CA LEU A 15 -1.52 -9.91 10.47
C LEU A 15 -0.17 -9.42 10.99
N SER A 16 0.90 -9.63 10.22
CA SER A 16 2.23 -9.14 10.55
C SER A 16 2.29 -7.61 10.56
N LEU A 17 1.63 -6.94 9.63
CA LEU A 17 1.51 -5.48 9.65
C LEU A 17 0.75 -4.98 10.89
N THR A 18 -0.36 -5.64 11.24
CA THR A 18 -1.13 -5.34 12.45
C THR A 18 -0.27 -5.48 13.70
N ALA A 19 0.48 -6.57 13.81
CA ALA A 19 1.42 -6.79 14.91
C ALA A 19 2.52 -5.71 14.94
N ALA A 20 3.04 -5.31 13.78
CA ALA A 20 4.03 -4.25 13.67
C ALA A 20 3.49 -2.91 14.19
N ILE A 21 2.28 -2.52 13.77
CA ILE A 21 1.62 -1.29 14.19
C ILE A 21 1.37 -1.30 15.71
N LEU A 22 0.87 -2.42 16.26
CA LEU A 22 0.61 -2.55 17.68
C LEU A 22 1.89 -2.43 18.51
N CYS A 23 2.95 -3.16 18.12
CA CYS A 23 4.25 -3.11 18.78
C CYS A 23 4.86 -1.70 18.70
N PHE A 24 4.76 -1.06 17.53
CA PHE A 24 5.24 0.31 17.33
C PHE A 24 4.50 1.32 18.23
N TRP A 25 3.17 1.19 18.33
CA TRP A 25 2.36 2.01 19.23
C TRP A 25 2.71 1.78 20.71
N LEU A 26 2.93 0.53 21.13
CA LEU A 26 3.36 0.18 22.49
C LEU A 26 4.75 0.74 22.80
N ALA A 27 5.66 0.75 21.83
CA ALA A 27 6.97 1.36 22.00
C ALA A 27 6.88 2.86 22.26
N LEU A 28 6.05 3.58 21.50
CA LEU A 28 5.80 5.02 21.69
C LEU A 28 5.24 5.31 23.08
N LYS A 29 4.34 4.47 23.59
CA LYS A 29 3.78 4.59 24.95
C LYS A 29 4.78 4.29 26.06
N ARG A 30 5.89 3.61 25.75
CA ARG A 30 6.94 3.22 26.70
C ARG A 30 8.32 3.80 26.32
N ALA A 31 8.34 4.94 25.63
CA ALA A 31 9.55 5.58 25.14
C ALA A 31 10.49 6.07 26.26
N ASP A 32 9.96 6.24 27.47
CA ASP A 32 10.71 6.55 28.69
C ASP A 32 11.58 5.38 29.19
N ARG A 33 11.20 4.14 28.86
CA ARG A 33 11.86 2.91 29.30
C ARG A 33 12.67 2.29 28.17
N LEU A 34 13.99 2.54 28.16
CA LEU A 34 14.94 2.04 27.16
C LEU A 34 14.67 0.58 26.74
N ARG A 35 14.70 -0.36 27.70
CA ARG A 35 14.54 -1.80 27.44
C ARG A 35 13.18 -2.14 26.83
N ALA A 36 12.12 -1.51 27.33
CA ALA A 36 10.76 -1.76 26.82
C ALA A 36 10.59 -1.18 25.41
N SER A 37 11.03 0.06 25.19
CA SER A 37 10.99 0.69 23.86
C SER A 37 11.81 -0.09 22.84
N ALA A 38 13.01 -0.56 23.22
CA ALA A 38 13.87 -1.36 22.36
C ALA A 38 13.22 -2.70 22.00
N LEU A 39 12.70 -3.44 22.98
CA LEU A 39 11.99 -4.70 22.74
C LEU A 39 10.83 -4.52 21.75
N TRP A 40 9.95 -3.57 22.02
CA TRP A 40 8.76 -3.34 21.19
C TRP A 40 9.11 -2.86 19.78
N LEU A 41 10.14 -2.03 19.61
CA LEU A 41 10.59 -1.61 18.29
C LEU A 41 11.30 -2.70 17.51
N SER A 42 12.05 -3.59 18.18
CA SER A 42 12.60 -4.78 17.54
C SER A 42 11.50 -5.71 17.04
N LEU A 43 10.48 -5.96 17.88
CA LEU A 43 9.32 -6.76 17.48
C LEU A 43 8.52 -6.10 16.35
N ALA A 44 8.34 -4.78 16.41
CA ALA A 44 7.72 -4.03 15.32
C ALA A 44 8.52 -4.17 14.01
N GLY A 45 9.84 -4.10 14.11
CA GLY A 45 10.75 -4.22 12.97
C GLY A 45 10.67 -5.59 12.33
N LEU A 46 10.71 -6.66 13.13
CA LEU A 46 10.58 -8.05 12.66
C LEU A 46 9.21 -8.30 12.02
N ALA A 47 8.14 -7.83 12.64
CA ALA A 47 6.78 -7.99 12.12
C ALA A 47 6.59 -7.20 10.81
N LEU A 48 7.17 -6.01 10.68
CA LEU A 48 7.16 -5.24 9.43
C LEU A 48 8.00 -5.92 8.35
N SER A 49 9.16 -6.46 8.70
CA SER A 49 10.00 -7.29 7.81
C SER A 49 9.23 -8.48 7.25
N LEU A 50 8.54 -9.23 8.11
CA LEU A 50 7.72 -10.36 7.69
C LEU A 50 6.57 -9.91 6.78
N SER A 51 5.92 -8.79 7.12
CA SER A 51 4.85 -8.21 6.28
C SER A 51 5.36 -7.83 4.89
N MET A 52 6.50 -7.13 4.79
CA MET A 52 7.05 -6.69 3.50
C MET A 52 7.59 -7.83 2.64
N LEU A 53 8.20 -8.86 3.26
CA LEU A 53 8.67 -10.06 2.56
C LEU A 53 7.50 -10.90 2.03
N THR A 54 6.39 -10.93 2.78
CA THR A 54 5.17 -11.60 2.34
C THR A 54 4.45 -10.78 1.25
N ARG A 55 4.46 -9.45 1.39
CA ARG A 55 3.84 -8.54 0.45
C ARG A 55 4.63 -7.22 0.34
N PRO A 56 5.23 -6.95 -0.83
CA PRO A 56 6.07 -5.77 -1.03
C PRO A 56 5.39 -4.43 -0.73
N ALA A 57 4.07 -4.31 -0.77
CA ALA A 57 3.39 -3.04 -0.56
C ALA A 57 3.81 -2.29 0.72
N ALA A 58 4.27 -2.99 1.77
CA ALA A 58 4.73 -2.38 3.03
C ALA A 58 6.24 -2.02 3.10
N TYR A 59 7.06 -2.30 2.07
CA TYR A 59 8.53 -2.26 2.18
C TYR A 59 9.12 -0.88 2.48
N LEU A 60 8.43 0.22 2.14
CA LEU A 60 8.89 1.59 2.47
C LEU A 60 8.28 2.15 3.76
N LEU A 61 7.37 1.42 4.41
CA LEU A 61 6.63 1.95 5.56
C LEU A 61 7.54 2.24 6.78
N TRP A 62 8.73 1.63 6.84
CA TRP A 62 9.69 1.91 7.92
C TRP A 62 10.19 3.35 7.89
N LEU A 63 10.32 4.00 6.72
CA LEU A 63 10.76 5.40 6.61
C LEU A 63 9.81 6.38 7.32
N PRO A 64 8.51 6.46 6.94
CA PRO A 64 7.59 7.39 7.59
C PRO A 64 7.32 6.99 9.05
N LEU A 65 7.32 5.69 9.40
CA LEU A 65 7.20 5.26 10.80
C LEU A 65 8.40 5.74 11.63
N SER A 66 9.64 5.60 11.13
CA SER A 66 10.82 6.12 11.81
C SER A 66 10.77 7.64 12.01
N ALA A 67 10.32 8.38 11.00
CA ALA A 67 10.12 9.82 11.11
C ALA A 67 9.07 10.18 12.17
N LEU A 68 7.91 9.49 12.17
CA LEU A 68 6.87 9.66 13.18
C LEU A 68 7.40 9.39 14.59
N PHE A 69 8.16 8.30 14.77
CA PHE A 69 8.77 7.98 16.05
C PHE A 69 9.69 9.10 16.52
N GLY A 70 10.62 9.54 15.65
CA GLY A 70 11.55 10.63 15.92
C GLY A 70 10.82 11.91 16.35
N VAL A 71 9.74 12.30 15.66
CA VAL A 71 8.94 13.49 15.99
C VAL A 71 8.31 13.38 17.38
N TYR A 72 7.76 12.22 17.76
CA TYR A 72 7.10 12.05 19.06
C TYR A 72 8.09 11.81 20.22
N THR A 73 9.29 11.31 19.95
CA THR A 73 10.27 10.95 20.99
C THR A 73 11.56 11.78 20.92
N TRP A 74 11.59 12.91 20.21
CA TRP A 74 12.82 13.66 19.94
C TRP A 74 13.59 14.04 21.22
N ARG A 75 12.89 14.33 22.33
CA ARG A 75 13.50 14.63 23.64
C ARG A 75 13.92 13.39 24.44
N ALA A 76 13.37 12.23 24.13
CA ALA A 76 13.64 10.99 24.85
C ALA A 76 14.88 10.31 24.26
N LYS A 77 16.09 10.78 24.62
CA LYS A 77 17.38 10.22 24.12
C LYS A 77 17.47 8.69 24.22
N ARG A 78 16.86 8.10 25.25
CA ARG A 78 16.82 6.64 25.45
C ARG A 78 15.98 5.90 24.40
N ALA A 79 14.98 6.54 23.80
CA ALA A 79 14.13 5.91 22.78
C ALA A 79 14.87 5.68 21.44
N TRP A 80 15.97 6.40 21.20
CA TRP A 80 16.73 6.34 19.94
C TRP A 80 17.44 5.01 19.71
N LEU A 81 17.82 4.27 20.77
CA LEU A 81 18.33 2.91 20.60
C LEU A 81 17.27 2.00 20.00
N GLY A 82 16.03 2.08 20.49
CA GLY A 82 14.93 1.31 19.93
C GLY A 82 14.66 1.70 18.48
N LEU A 83 14.71 3.00 18.15
CA LEU A 83 14.55 3.47 16.77
C LEU A 83 15.66 2.91 15.86
N ALA A 84 16.92 2.94 16.32
CA ALA A 84 18.05 2.37 15.60
C ALA A 84 17.84 0.87 15.33
N LEU A 85 17.35 0.10 16.32
CA LEU A 85 17.03 -1.32 16.15
C LEU A 85 15.91 -1.53 15.13
N PHE A 86 14.82 -0.74 15.19
CA PHE A 86 13.75 -0.81 14.19
C PHE A 86 14.25 -0.54 12.78
N VAL A 87 15.03 0.53 12.58
CA VAL A 87 15.63 0.88 11.29
C VAL A 87 16.59 -0.21 10.82
N LEU A 88 17.44 -0.73 11.71
CA LEU A 88 18.38 -1.80 11.40
C LEU A 88 17.66 -3.07 10.95
N ILE A 89 16.59 -3.47 11.64
CA ILE A 89 15.84 -4.69 11.31
C ILE A 89 15.04 -4.50 10.03
N SER A 90 14.17 -3.49 9.95
CA SER A 90 13.29 -3.30 8.79
C SER A 90 14.04 -2.78 7.56
N GLY A 91 14.84 -1.73 7.74
CA GLY A 91 15.69 -1.19 6.68
C GLY A 91 16.78 -2.18 6.27
N GLY A 92 17.39 -2.88 7.22
CA GLY A 92 18.37 -3.94 6.92
C GLY A 92 17.74 -5.11 6.16
N THR A 93 16.51 -5.51 6.49
CA THR A 93 15.77 -6.52 5.71
C THR A 93 15.56 -6.07 4.27
N PHE A 94 15.09 -4.82 4.09
CA PHE A 94 14.93 -4.23 2.75
C PHE A 94 16.24 -4.28 1.95
N TRP A 95 17.35 -3.80 2.53
CA TRP A 95 18.64 -3.78 1.84
C TRP A 95 19.22 -5.18 1.59
N ALA A 96 19.11 -6.09 2.56
CA ALA A 96 19.58 -7.47 2.42
C ALA A 96 18.82 -8.20 1.30
N TRP A 97 17.51 -8.00 1.19
CA TRP A 97 16.71 -8.59 0.12
C TRP A 97 17.07 -8.02 -1.26
N ASN A 98 17.27 -6.70 -1.37
CA ASN A 98 17.74 -6.08 -2.62
C ASN A 98 19.13 -6.60 -3.03
N ALA A 99 20.06 -6.72 -2.08
CA ALA A 99 21.40 -7.26 -2.34
C ALA A 99 21.35 -8.73 -2.76
N HIS A 100 20.49 -9.53 -2.13
CA HIS A 100 20.22 -10.91 -2.55
C HIS A 100 19.71 -10.95 -4.00
N ASN A 101 18.74 -10.11 -4.36
CA ASN A 101 18.20 -10.08 -5.72
C ASN A 101 19.21 -9.60 -6.77
N GLU A 102 20.10 -8.66 -6.40
CA GLU A 102 21.22 -8.27 -7.24
C GLU A 102 22.19 -9.44 -7.50
N GLN A 103 22.52 -10.20 -6.46
CA GLN A 103 23.44 -11.34 -6.57
C GLN A 103 22.84 -12.54 -7.32
N VAL A 104 21.57 -12.84 -7.08
CA VAL A 104 20.92 -14.05 -7.63
C VAL A 104 20.30 -13.79 -9.01
N PHE A 105 19.70 -12.61 -9.21
CA PHE A 105 18.96 -12.28 -10.43
C PHE A 105 19.62 -11.19 -11.27
N GLY A 106 20.75 -10.62 -10.83
CA GLY A 106 21.38 -9.48 -11.52
C GLY A 106 20.53 -8.21 -11.46
N HIS A 107 19.52 -8.15 -10.59
CA HIS A 107 18.54 -7.06 -10.54
C HIS A 107 18.31 -6.59 -9.11
N ARG A 108 18.87 -5.43 -8.77
CA ARG A 108 18.73 -4.79 -7.45
C ARG A 108 17.37 -4.12 -7.27
N THR A 109 16.34 -4.93 -7.05
CA THR A 109 14.98 -4.46 -6.74
C THR A 109 14.40 -5.26 -5.59
N PHE A 110 13.50 -4.65 -4.81
CA PHE A 110 12.78 -5.39 -3.76
C PHE A 110 11.69 -6.26 -4.37
N SER A 111 11.09 -5.81 -5.48
CA SER A 111 10.04 -6.53 -6.19
C SER A 111 9.91 -6.05 -7.64
N THR A 112 10.02 -6.98 -8.59
CA THR A 112 9.80 -6.77 -10.03
C THR A 112 8.31 -6.57 -10.38
N VAL A 113 7.40 -6.86 -9.44
CA VAL A 113 5.95 -6.67 -9.59
C VAL A 113 5.59 -5.18 -9.55
N GLY A 114 6.36 -4.34 -8.84
CA GLY A 114 6.09 -2.91 -8.69
C GLY A 114 6.03 -2.15 -10.03
N PRO A 115 7.15 -2.06 -10.77
CA PRO A 115 7.20 -1.34 -12.03
C PRO A 115 6.19 -1.86 -13.06
N TYR A 116 6.06 -3.18 -13.17
CA TYR A 116 5.19 -3.81 -14.15
C TYR A 116 3.70 -3.73 -13.75
N THR A 117 3.31 -4.32 -12.63
CA THR A 117 1.88 -4.43 -12.26
C THR A 117 1.27 -3.07 -11.90
N MET A 118 2.10 -2.11 -11.51
CA MET A 118 1.61 -0.82 -11.04
C MET A 118 1.76 0.26 -12.14
N LEU A 119 2.99 0.69 -12.47
CA LEU A 119 3.19 1.81 -13.39
C LEU A 119 2.70 1.51 -14.81
N TYR A 120 3.04 0.32 -15.32
CA TYR A 120 2.75 -0.04 -16.71
C TYR A 120 1.25 -0.26 -16.96
N HIS A 121 0.55 -0.99 -16.08
CA HIS A 121 -0.91 -1.11 -16.18
C HIS A 121 -1.63 0.23 -16.03
N ARG A 122 -1.12 1.11 -15.15
CA ARG A 122 -1.68 2.45 -14.97
C ARG A 122 -1.50 3.28 -16.24
N ALA A 123 -0.35 3.21 -16.90
CA ALA A 123 -0.10 3.84 -18.19
C ALA A 123 -1.05 3.31 -19.26
N ALA A 124 -1.20 1.99 -19.39
CA ALA A 124 -2.15 1.38 -20.32
C ALA A 124 -3.59 1.85 -20.10
N SER A 125 -4.04 1.91 -18.84
CA SER A 125 -5.37 2.42 -18.50
C SER A 125 -5.55 3.89 -18.90
N ILE A 126 -4.51 4.71 -18.79
CA ILE A 126 -4.59 6.13 -19.14
C ILE A 126 -4.59 6.32 -20.64
N GLU A 127 -3.72 5.62 -21.37
CA GLU A 127 -3.69 5.69 -22.82
C GLU A 127 -4.98 5.15 -23.45
N HIS A 128 -5.55 4.07 -22.91
CA HIS A 128 -6.89 3.60 -23.29
C HIS A 128 -7.96 4.69 -23.13
N LEU A 129 -8.02 5.32 -21.95
CA LEU A 129 -9.02 6.37 -21.69
C LEU A 129 -8.80 7.62 -22.53
N ALA A 130 -7.55 7.95 -22.86
CA ALA A 130 -7.21 9.12 -23.66
C ALA A 130 -7.49 8.92 -25.15
N THR A 131 -7.32 7.70 -25.67
CA THR A 131 -7.36 7.41 -27.11
C THR A 131 -8.60 6.64 -27.56
N GLY A 132 -9.32 6.01 -26.64
CA GLY A 132 -10.44 5.10 -26.95
C GLY A 132 -10.01 3.77 -27.56
N VAL A 133 -8.72 3.56 -27.82
CA VAL A 133 -8.16 2.31 -28.35
C VAL A 133 -8.39 1.18 -27.37
N ALA A 134 -8.76 -0.01 -27.84
CA ALA A 134 -9.05 -1.15 -26.96
C ALA A 134 -7.86 -1.45 -26.01
N PRO A 135 -8.11 -1.82 -24.74
CA PRO A 135 -7.04 -2.03 -23.76
C PRO A 135 -5.94 -2.99 -24.24
N ASP A 136 -6.32 -4.02 -24.99
CA ASP A 136 -5.40 -5.03 -25.50
C ASP A 136 -4.44 -4.47 -26.55
N GLU A 137 -4.95 -3.67 -27.49
CA GLU A 137 -4.13 -2.96 -28.46
C GLU A 137 -3.20 -1.95 -27.79
N VAL A 138 -3.65 -1.28 -26.73
CA VAL A 138 -2.79 -0.38 -25.94
C VAL A 138 -1.63 -1.13 -25.31
N PHE A 139 -1.87 -2.32 -24.73
CA PHE A 139 -0.79 -3.14 -24.20
C PHE A 139 0.20 -3.59 -25.28
N ILE A 140 -0.27 -3.97 -26.47
CA ILE A 140 0.62 -4.33 -27.59
C ILE A 140 1.51 -3.13 -27.95
N ARG A 141 0.92 -1.95 -28.19
CA ARG A 141 1.65 -0.72 -28.54
C ARG A 141 2.62 -0.25 -27.47
N LEU A 142 2.28 -0.46 -26.19
CA LEU A 142 3.18 -0.14 -25.10
C LEU A 142 4.38 -1.09 -25.08
N ASN A 143 4.18 -2.38 -25.34
CA ASN A 143 5.28 -3.34 -25.37
C ASN A 143 6.16 -3.15 -26.61
N GLU A 144 5.59 -2.78 -27.76
CA GLU A 144 6.35 -2.35 -28.93
C GLU A 144 7.34 -1.22 -28.59
N ARG A 145 6.88 -0.22 -27.82
CA ARG A 145 7.73 0.88 -27.34
C ARG A 145 8.80 0.42 -26.35
N VAL A 146 8.48 -0.54 -25.49
CA VAL A 146 9.45 -1.13 -24.54
C VAL A 146 10.54 -1.89 -25.31
N GLU A 147 10.17 -2.78 -26.24
CA GLU A 147 11.13 -3.53 -27.06
C GLU A 147 11.98 -2.61 -27.94
N ALA A 148 11.36 -1.60 -28.57
CA ALA A 148 12.09 -0.62 -29.36
C ALA A 148 13.18 0.09 -28.52
N ARG A 149 12.88 0.41 -27.25
CA ARG A 149 13.87 0.98 -26.31
C ARG A 149 14.97 0.01 -25.91
N LEU A 150 14.71 -1.30 -25.98
CA LEU A 150 15.69 -2.35 -25.77
C LEU A 150 16.49 -2.70 -27.04
N GLY A 151 16.21 -2.03 -28.18
CA GLY A 151 16.83 -2.33 -29.46
C GLY A 151 16.36 -3.64 -30.08
N ARG A 152 15.13 -4.08 -29.74
CA ARG A 152 14.52 -5.35 -30.12
C ARG A 152 13.21 -5.11 -30.84
N THR A 153 12.73 -6.14 -31.52
CA THR A 153 11.37 -6.20 -32.07
C THR A 153 10.56 -7.21 -31.27
N LEU A 154 9.26 -6.97 -31.12
CA LEU A 154 8.38 -7.99 -30.57
C LEU A 154 8.47 -9.27 -31.41
N PRO A 155 8.68 -10.44 -30.78
CA PRO A 155 8.57 -11.73 -31.46
C PRO A 155 7.24 -11.88 -32.22
N GLU A 156 7.26 -12.53 -33.37
CA GLU A 156 6.04 -12.88 -34.10
C GLU A 156 5.17 -13.85 -33.28
N GLY A 157 3.86 -13.62 -33.26
CA GLY A 157 2.89 -14.53 -32.63
C GLY A 157 2.64 -14.35 -31.13
N ILE A 158 3.07 -13.24 -30.51
CA ILE A 158 2.75 -12.99 -29.11
C ILE A 158 1.27 -12.58 -28.97
N ASP A 159 0.50 -13.40 -28.26
CA ASP A 159 -0.87 -13.08 -27.86
C ASP A 159 -0.94 -12.16 -26.62
N ILE A 160 -2.12 -11.60 -26.38
CA ILE A 160 -2.40 -10.66 -25.28
C ILE A 160 -2.07 -11.24 -23.88
N GLU A 161 -2.23 -12.55 -23.68
CA GLU A 161 -1.94 -13.20 -22.39
C GLU A 161 -0.44 -13.34 -22.17
N ASN A 162 0.32 -13.70 -23.21
CA ASN A 162 1.77 -13.78 -23.17
C ASN A 162 2.38 -12.39 -22.96
N VAL A 163 1.89 -11.36 -23.66
CA VAL A 163 2.32 -9.96 -23.50
C VAL A 163 2.17 -9.46 -22.05
N ARG A 164 1.14 -9.92 -21.32
CA ARG A 164 0.82 -9.47 -19.96
C ARG A 164 1.58 -10.17 -18.83
N HIS A 165 2.25 -11.28 -19.11
CA HIS A 165 2.87 -12.10 -18.06
C HIS A 165 4.37 -12.36 -18.27
N THR A 166 4.87 -12.26 -19.50
CA THR A 166 6.31 -12.41 -19.79
C THR A 166 7.15 -11.16 -19.49
N TYR A 167 6.52 -9.98 -19.39
CA TYR A 167 7.20 -8.69 -19.14
C TYR A 167 7.31 -8.28 -17.67
N LEU A 168 7.16 -9.22 -16.72
CA LEU A 168 7.62 -8.93 -15.35
C LEU A 168 9.06 -8.42 -15.45
N ALA A 169 9.39 -7.30 -14.80
CA ALA A 169 10.64 -6.55 -14.95
C ALA A 169 11.89 -7.42 -14.71
N ALA A 170 12.23 -8.24 -15.71
CA ALA A 170 13.08 -9.41 -15.57
C ALA A 170 14.55 -9.02 -15.44
N SER A 171 14.89 -7.84 -15.97
CA SER A 171 16.20 -7.22 -15.87
C SER A 171 16.07 -5.72 -15.58
N PRO A 172 17.14 -5.07 -15.08
CA PRO A 172 17.17 -3.63 -14.87
C PRO A 172 16.84 -2.82 -16.14
N GLU A 173 17.26 -3.31 -17.31
CA GLU A 173 17.01 -2.63 -18.59
C GLU A 173 15.53 -2.68 -18.96
N VAL A 174 14.87 -3.82 -18.74
CA VAL A 174 13.42 -3.97 -18.95
C VAL A 174 12.65 -3.08 -17.96
N GLU A 175 13.07 -3.03 -16.69
CA GLU A 175 12.47 -2.14 -15.69
C GLU A 175 12.58 -0.66 -16.10
N ALA A 176 13.76 -0.25 -16.55
CA ALA A 176 14.01 1.11 -17.02
C ALA A 176 13.17 1.47 -18.25
N ALA A 177 13.06 0.55 -19.22
CA ALA A 177 12.25 0.74 -20.41
C ALA A 177 10.74 0.83 -20.07
N LEU A 178 10.22 -0.07 -19.22
CA LEU A 178 8.84 -0.02 -18.73
C LEU A 178 8.53 1.28 -18.02
N THR A 179 9.44 1.73 -17.13
CA THR A 179 9.29 2.98 -16.39
C THR A 179 9.29 4.17 -17.33
N ALA A 180 10.21 4.21 -18.29
CA ALA A 180 10.29 5.29 -19.27
C ALA A 180 9.03 5.40 -20.13
N VAL A 181 8.54 4.28 -20.68
CA VAL A 181 7.29 4.25 -21.47
C VAL A 181 6.09 4.67 -20.61
N SER A 182 6.02 4.21 -19.36
CA SER A 182 4.95 4.61 -18.45
C SER A 182 4.95 6.11 -18.18
N LEU A 183 6.13 6.69 -17.94
CA LEU A 183 6.31 8.13 -17.74
C LEU A 183 5.95 8.93 -19.00
N GLU A 184 6.33 8.47 -20.19
CA GLU A 184 5.93 9.10 -21.45
C GLU A 184 4.41 9.22 -21.57
N VAL A 185 3.67 8.15 -21.24
CA VAL A 185 2.20 8.17 -21.27
C VAL A 185 1.64 9.18 -20.26
N PHE A 186 2.18 9.23 -19.04
CA PHE A 186 1.73 10.18 -18.02
C PHE A 186 2.02 11.63 -18.40
N LEU A 187 3.18 11.89 -18.99
CA LEU A 187 3.57 13.21 -19.48
C LEU A 187 2.75 13.64 -20.71
N ARG A 188 2.34 12.68 -21.54
CA ARG A 188 1.47 12.92 -22.71
C ARG A 188 0.02 13.18 -22.32
N TYR A 189 -0.51 12.51 -21.31
CA TYR A 189 -1.90 12.61 -20.88
C TYR A 189 -2.09 12.95 -19.38
N PRO A 190 -1.49 14.04 -18.87
CA PRO A 190 -1.49 14.34 -17.43
C PRO A 190 -2.91 14.63 -16.90
N HIS A 191 -3.77 15.22 -17.73
CA HIS A 191 -5.15 15.53 -17.38
C HIS A 191 -6.00 14.26 -17.18
N VAL A 192 -5.83 13.23 -18.01
CA VAL A 192 -6.52 11.93 -17.86
C VAL A 192 -6.03 11.21 -16.61
N TYR A 193 -4.73 11.28 -16.31
CA TYR A 193 -4.17 10.77 -15.07
C TYR A 193 -4.85 11.43 -13.85
N LEU A 194 -4.91 12.75 -13.81
CA LEU A 194 -5.53 13.50 -12.70
C LEU A 194 -7.04 13.23 -12.58
N ALA A 195 -7.76 13.21 -13.71
CA ALA A 195 -9.19 12.94 -13.76
C ALA A 195 -9.57 11.55 -13.25
N THR A 196 -8.63 10.59 -13.26
CA THR A 196 -8.86 9.22 -12.80
C THR A 196 -8.40 8.96 -11.37
N LEU A 197 -7.82 9.94 -10.66
CA LEU A 197 -7.49 9.81 -9.24
C LEU A 197 -8.73 9.55 -8.35
N PRO A 198 -9.88 10.24 -8.54
CA PRO A 198 -11.09 9.94 -7.78
C PRO A 198 -11.59 8.51 -8.02
N LEU A 199 -11.42 7.96 -9.23
CA LEU A 199 -11.77 6.58 -9.53
C LEU A 199 -10.88 5.59 -8.74
N GLY A 200 -9.59 5.90 -8.58
CA GLY A 200 -8.68 5.12 -7.71
C GLY A 200 -9.16 5.09 -6.26
N LEU A 201 -9.59 6.24 -5.71
CA LEU A 201 -10.19 6.32 -4.38
C LEU A 201 -11.50 5.52 -4.29
N ALA A 202 -12.37 5.67 -5.28
CA ALA A 202 -13.65 4.96 -5.32
C ALA A 202 -13.47 3.44 -5.42
N ARG A 203 -12.46 2.97 -6.16
CA ARG A 203 -12.09 1.55 -6.18
C ARG A 203 -11.58 1.10 -4.83
N MET A 204 -10.55 1.76 -4.31
CA MET A 204 -9.92 1.40 -3.03
C MET A 204 -10.91 1.38 -1.86
N PHE A 205 -11.78 2.38 -1.75
CA PHE A 205 -12.63 2.59 -0.59
C PHE A 205 -14.12 2.33 -0.83
N GLY A 206 -14.58 2.22 -2.07
CA GLY A 206 -16.01 2.20 -2.38
C GLY A 206 -16.61 0.81 -2.55
N TYR A 207 -15.88 -0.16 -3.10
CA TYR A 207 -16.44 -1.50 -3.34
C TYR A 207 -15.39 -2.59 -3.48
N THR A 208 -15.84 -3.85 -3.40
CA THR A 208 -15.03 -5.05 -3.56
C THR A 208 -15.34 -5.71 -4.90
N TYR A 209 -14.40 -5.66 -5.86
CA TYR A 209 -14.63 -6.09 -7.25
C TYR A 209 -15.27 -7.48 -7.42
N PRO A 210 -14.87 -8.53 -6.65
CA PRO A 210 -15.46 -9.87 -6.78
C PRO A 210 -16.95 -9.94 -6.48
N LEU A 211 -17.51 -9.02 -5.67
CA LEU A 211 -18.93 -8.98 -5.35
C LEU A 211 -19.70 -8.30 -6.49
N LYS A 212 -20.41 -9.10 -7.29
CA LYS A 212 -21.25 -8.63 -8.41
C LYS A 212 -22.75 -8.83 -8.11
N GLY A 213 -23.60 -8.18 -8.90
CA GLY A 213 -25.06 -8.31 -8.78
C GLY A 213 -25.62 -7.72 -7.48
N LEU A 214 -26.56 -8.44 -6.86
CA LEU A 214 -27.28 -7.98 -5.66
C LEU A 214 -26.36 -7.67 -4.46
N TRP A 215 -25.19 -8.31 -4.37
CA TRP A 215 -24.22 -8.07 -3.29
C TRP A 215 -23.41 -6.79 -3.44
N ARG A 216 -23.46 -6.13 -4.61
CA ARG A 216 -22.73 -4.87 -4.84
C ARG A 216 -23.28 -3.75 -3.96
N ALA A 217 -24.60 -3.62 -3.84
CA ALA A 217 -25.24 -2.57 -3.05
C ALA A 217 -24.88 -2.64 -1.55
N PRO A 218 -25.04 -3.79 -0.85
CA PRO A 218 -24.65 -3.88 0.56
C PRO A 218 -23.14 -3.71 0.77
N ASP A 219 -22.29 -4.20 -0.14
CA ASP A 219 -20.84 -3.96 -0.07
C ASP A 219 -20.50 -2.47 -0.21
N VAL A 220 -21.11 -1.75 -1.14
CA VAL A 220 -20.93 -0.30 -1.28
C VAL A 220 -21.39 0.44 -0.02
N LEU A 221 -22.58 0.13 0.49
CA LEU A 221 -23.10 0.75 1.71
C LEU A 221 -22.22 0.47 2.92
N TRP A 222 -21.74 -0.77 3.07
CA TRP A 222 -20.81 -1.16 4.12
C TRP A 222 -19.52 -0.35 4.06
N ASN A 223 -18.92 -0.24 2.87
CA ASN A 223 -17.66 0.46 2.68
C ASN A 223 -17.81 1.97 2.90
N ILE A 224 -18.87 2.60 2.39
CA ILE A 224 -19.20 4.00 2.69
C ILE A 224 -19.37 4.20 4.19
N GLY A 225 -20.14 3.34 4.85
CA GLY A 225 -20.34 3.37 6.29
C GLY A 225 -19.03 3.27 7.07
N LEU A 226 -18.14 2.34 6.68
CA LEU A 226 -16.83 2.17 7.30
C LEU A 226 -15.95 3.42 7.13
N VAL A 227 -15.92 4.02 5.94
CA VAL A 227 -15.16 5.25 5.67
C VAL A 227 -15.69 6.42 6.48
N VAL A 228 -17.01 6.62 6.52
CA VAL A 228 -17.66 7.69 7.29
C VAL A 228 -17.40 7.50 8.79
N LEU A 229 -17.58 6.30 9.32
CA LEU A 229 -17.30 5.99 10.73
C LEU A 229 -15.81 6.13 11.06
N THR A 230 -14.91 5.78 10.14
CA THR A 230 -13.47 5.98 10.30
C THR A 230 -13.14 7.48 10.41
N ALA A 231 -13.69 8.30 9.50
CA ALA A 231 -13.47 9.75 9.52
C ALA A 231 -14.03 10.40 10.81
N LEU A 232 -15.22 10.01 11.23
CA LEU A 232 -15.81 10.44 12.50
C LEU A 232 -14.96 10.01 13.70
N GLY A 233 -14.46 8.76 13.70
CA GLY A 233 -13.58 8.23 14.74
C GLY A 233 -12.28 9.01 14.84
N LEU A 234 -11.62 9.28 13.71
CA LEU A 234 -10.41 10.12 13.67
C LEU A 234 -10.67 11.53 14.20
N TRP A 235 -11.78 12.15 13.81
CA TRP A 235 -12.17 13.48 14.30
C TRP A 235 -12.42 13.50 15.81
N GLN A 236 -13.10 12.48 16.35
CA GLN A 236 -13.35 12.36 17.78
C GLN A 236 -12.05 12.10 18.56
N LEU A 237 -11.19 11.20 18.07
CA LEU A 237 -9.87 10.93 18.66
C LEU A 237 -8.99 12.19 18.67
N TRP A 238 -9.04 12.97 17.59
CA TRP A 238 -8.34 14.25 17.50
C TRP A 238 -8.83 15.23 18.58
N ARG A 239 -10.15 15.38 18.75
CA ARG A 239 -10.75 16.22 19.79
C ARG A 239 -10.39 15.76 21.20
N GLN A 240 -10.29 14.45 21.43
CA GLN A 240 -9.87 13.86 22.70
C GLN A 240 -8.34 13.85 22.90
N ARG A 241 -7.58 14.59 22.09
CA ARG A 241 -6.12 14.71 22.15
C ARG A 241 -5.38 13.37 21.99
N GLN A 242 -6.01 12.35 21.40
CA GLN A 242 -5.36 11.08 21.04
C GLN A 242 -4.55 11.22 19.74
N ARG A 243 -3.74 12.29 19.65
CA ARG A 243 -3.02 12.70 18.43
C ARG A 243 -2.11 11.62 17.89
N LEU A 244 -1.49 10.82 18.77
CA LEU A 244 -0.58 9.75 18.37
C LEU A 244 -1.28 8.71 17.47
N PHE A 245 -2.45 8.24 17.90
CA PHE A 245 -3.20 7.24 17.15
C PHE A 245 -3.68 7.83 15.81
N VAL A 246 -4.19 9.08 15.83
CA VAL A 246 -4.60 9.78 14.61
C VAL A 246 -3.44 9.91 13.62
N SER A 247 -2.27 10.39 14.07
CA SER A 247 -1.09 10.53 13.22
C SER A 247 -0.62 9.20 12.64
N LEU A 248 -0.62 8.13 13.45
CA LEU A 248 -0.25 6.78 12.99
C LEU A 248 -1.24 6.27 11.93
N THR A 249 -2.55 6.39 12.18
CA THR A 249 -3.59 5.97 11.23
C THR A 249 -3.53 6.77 9.94
N LEU A 250 -3.39 8.10 10.01
CA LEU A 250 -3.28 8.95 8.84
C LEU A 250 -2.01 8.66 8.05
N LEU A 251 -0.87 8.45 8.71
CA LEU A 251 0.40 8.16 8.04
C LEU A 251 0.32 6.85 7.24
N ILE A 252 -0.21 5.79 7.85
CA ILE A 252 -0.34 4.49 7.18
C ILE A 252 -1.43 4.57 6.10
N GLY A 253 -2.56 5.21 6.40
CA GLY A 253 -3.64 5.48 5.46
C GLY A 253 -3.14 6.23 4.22
N MET A 254 -2.40 7.31 4.42
CA MET A 254 -1.80 8.11 3.35
C MET A 254 -0.75 7.31 2.58
N TYR A 255 0.11 6.53 3.25
CA TYR A 255 1.11 5.70 2.58
C TYR A 255 0.48 4.76 1.55
N PHE A 256 -0.53 3.97 1.95
CA PHE A 256 -1.19 3.05 1.04
C PHE A 256 -2.07 3.79 0.02
N THR A 257 -2.75 4.87 0.41
CA THR A 257 -3.58 5.66 -0.50
C THR A 257 -2.75 6.32 -1.59
N VAL A 258 -1.63 6.97 -1.24
CA VAL A 258 -0.71 7.59 -2.20
C VAL A 258 -0.11 6.52 -3.11
N GLY A 259 0.31 5.36 -2.58
CA GLY A 259 0.77 4.25 -3.40
C GLY A 259 -0.28 3.77 -4.41
N VAL A 260 -1.54 3.66 -4.01
CA VAL A 260 -2.65 3.33 -4.90
C VAL A 260 -2.87 4.40 -5.96
N LEU A 261 -2.92 5.66 -5.56
CA LEU A 261 -3.19 6.77 -6.48
C LEU A 261 -2.06 6.97 -7.48
N LEU A 262 -0.81 6.89 -7.01
CA LEU A 262 0.35 7.11 -7.85
C LEU A 262 0.55 5.96 -8.84
N VAL A 263 0.36 4.73 -8.37
CA VAL A 263 0.89 3.56 -9.03
C VAL A 263 -0.18 2.53 -9.39
N LYS A 264 -1.38 2.51 -8.78
CA LYS A 264 -2.37 1.44 -8.99
C LYS A 264 -3.83 1.93 -8.99
N THR A 265 -4.34 2.43 -10.11
CA THR A 265 -5.80 2.65 -10.24
C THR A 265 -6.53 1.55 -10.99
N SER A 266 -5.82 0.72 -11.76
CA SER A 266 -6.38 -0.39 -12.55
C SER A 266 -5.98 -1.73 -11.94
N GLY A 267 -6.95 -2.53 -11.50
CA GLY A 267 -6.75 -3.95 -11.13
C GLY A 267 -6.42 -4.26 -9.66
N SER A 268 -6.37 -3.26 -8.78
CA SER A 268 -6.11 -3.44 -7.33
C SER A 268 -7.29 -2.97 -6.48
N ASP A 269 -8.47 -3.57 -6.70
CA ASP A 269 -9.71 -2.95 -6.24
C ASP A 269 -9.92 -2.95 -4.72
N THR A 270 -9.26 -3.78 -3.91
CA THR A 270 -9.40 -3.71 -2.42
C THR A 270 -8.17 -4.14 -1.63
N ARG A 271 -7.13 -4.64 -2.31
CA ARG A 271 -6.00 -5.29 -1.63
C ARG A 271 -5.21 -4.35 -0.74
N GLU A 272 -5.07 -3.08 -1.10
CA GLU A 272 -4.36 -2.11 -0.26
C GLU A 272 -5.25 -1.60 0.88
N ARG A 273 -6.58 -1.59 0.71
CA ARG A 273 -7.53 -1.31 1.81
C ARG A 273 -7.45 -2.38 2.90
N SER A 274 -7.21 -3.65 2.55
CA SER A 274 -7.15 -4.72 3.55
C SER A 274 -6.04 -4.51 4.59
N MET A 275 -4.93 -3.87 4.19
CA MET A 275 -3.84 -3.43 5.09
C MET A 275 -4.27 -2.33 6.07
N LEU A 276 -5.31 -1.56 5.72
CA LEU A 276 -5.88 -0.47 6.53
C LEU A 276 -7.08 -0.90 7.37
N THR A 277 -7.72 -2.02 7.03
CA THR A 277 -9.02 -2.43 7.61
C THR A 277 -8.99 -2.48 9.13
N MET A 278 -7.91 -2.94 9.76
CA MET A 278 -7.80 -2.97 11.22
C MET A 278 -7.85 -1.54 11.81
N LEU A 279 -7.09 -0.60 11.26
CA LEU A 279 -7.09 0.80 11.73
C LEU A 279 -8.45 1.47 11.50
N MET A 280 -9.07 1.23 10.35
CA MET A 280 -10.41 1.71 10.04
C MET A 280 -11.44 1.15 11.01
N ALA A 281 -11.39 -0.15 11.30
CA ALA A 281 -12.26 -0.82 12.26
C ALA A 281 -12.08 -0.26 13.68
N CYS A 282 -10.86 -0.01 14.14
CA CYS A 282 -10.60 0.63 15.42
C CYS A 282 -11.22 2.05 15.49
N CYS A 283 -11.06 2.86 14.45
CA CYS A 283 -11.66 4.19 14.37
C CYS A 283 -13.19 4.13 14.38
N ALA A 284 -13.77 3.24 13.58
CA ALA A 284 -15.21 3.06 13.48
C ALA A 284 -15.81 2.56 14.80
N ALA A 285 -15.18 1.58 15.45
CA ALA A 285 -15.60 1.07 16.76
C ALA A 285 -15.56 2.17 17.83
N TYR A 286 -14.52 3.01 17.82
CA TYR A 286 -14.42 4.15 18.72
C TYR A 286 -15.52 5.20 18.49
N ALA A 287 -15.85 5.48 17.22
CA ALA A 287 -16.94 6.40 16.87
C ALA A 287 -18.29 5.91 17.39
N LEU A 288 -18.58 4.61 17.17
CA LEU A 288 -19.82 3.97 17.63
C LEU A 288 -19.91 3.94 19.16
N SER A 289 -18.81 3.57 19.84
CA SER A 289 -18.74 3.54 21.32
C SER A 289 -19.02 4.92 21.91
N THR A 290 -18.39 5.98 21.38
CA THR A 290 -18.59 7.35 21.86
C THR A 290 -20.04 7.80 21.69
N TRP A 291 -20.67 7.45 20.57
CA TRP A 291 -22.07 7.78 20.32
C TRP A 291 -23.00 7.04 21.28
N TRP A 292 -22.77 5.74 21.50
CA TRP A 292 -23.53 4.92 22.44
C TRP A 292 -23.49 5.48 23.86
N THR A 293 -22.30 5.79 24.37
CA THR A 293 -22.14 6.35 25.73
C THR A 293 -22.83 7.70 25.90
N ARG A 294 -22.85 8.56 24.87
CA ARG A 294 -23.59 9.84 24.91
C ARG A 294 -25.09 9.62 25.02
N ARG A 295 -25.62 8.65 24.28
CA ARG A 295 -27.06 8.33 24.26
C ARG A 295 -27.55 7.78 25.59
N GLN A 296 -26.73 6.97 26.26
CA GLN A 296 -27.04 6.48 27.62
C GLN A 296 -27.08 7.62 28.64
N ARG A 297 -26.15 8.59 28.56
CA ARG A 297 -26.13 9.75 29.46
C ARG A 297 -27.35 10.67 29.29
N SER A 298 -27.88 10.79 28.08
CA SER A 298 -29.10 11.58 27.82
C SER A 298 -30.40 10.89 28.26
N GLN A 299 -30.37 9.58 28.55
CA GLN A 299 -31.55 8.85 29.05
C GLN A 299 -31.58 8.78 30.58
N SER A 300 -30.44 8.98 31.24
CA SER A 300 -30.29 8.92 32.70
C SER A 300 -30.42 10.27 33.42
N GLY A 301 -30.57 11.37 32.69
CA GLY A 301 -30.70 12.72 33.23
C GLY A 301 -31.93 13.39 32.67
#